data_AF-F8FNE8-F1
#
_entry.id   AF-F8FNE8-F1
#
_cell.length_a   1.000
_cell.length_b   1.000
_cell.length_c   1.000
_cell.angle_alpha   90.00
_cell.angle_beta   90.00
_cell.angle_gamma   90.00
#
_symmetry.space_group_name_H-M   'P 1'
#
loop_
_entity.id
_entity.type
_entity.pdbx_description
1 polymer ?
#
loop_
_entity_poly.entity_id
_entity_poly.type
_entity_poly.pdbx_seq_one_letter_code
_entity_poly.pdbx_strand_id
1 'polypeptide(L)' 'MHMRSSEFYENLPLKCCDTCGSAIEEMADCYSSTCTSCRGLTFYPLSPLTRSLADPTYSSE' A
#
# COMPACT_ATOMS: atom_id res chain seq x y z
N MET A 1 2.96 21.00 30.30
CA MET A 1 3.90 19.86 30.37
C MET A 1 4.62 19.79 29.02
N HIS A 2 5.88 20.22 28.97
CA HIS A 2 6.69 20.20 27.74
C HIS A 2 7.48 18.89 27.76
N MET A 3 7.03 17.89 27.00
CA MET A 3 7.77 16.64 26.84
C MET A 3 8.94 16.85 25.89
N ARG A 4 10.04 16.11 26.08
CA ARG A 4 11.11 16.08 25.08
C ARG A 4 10.60 15.43 23.80
N SER A 5 11.03 15.94 22.66
CA SER A 5 10.64 15.42 21.34
C SER A 5 10.91 13.92 21.20
N SER A 6 12.02 13.42 21.75
CA SER A 6 12.35 11.98 21.73
C SER A 6 11.30 11.13 22.48
N GLU A 7 10.85 11.61 23.64
CA GLU A 7 9.85 10.90 24.44
C GLU A 7 8.47 10.91 23.76
N PHE A 8 8.18 11.94 22.97
CA PHE A 8 6.97 11.97 22.16
C PHE A 8 6.97 10.83 21.12
N TYR A 9 8.08 10.65 20.39
CA TYR A 9 8.18 9.64 19.33
C TYR A 9 8.07 8.20 19.84
N GLU A 10 8.69 7.91 20.98
CA GLU A 10 8.62 6.58 21.62
C GLU A 10 7.21 6.24 22.14
N ASN A 11 6.36 7.25 22.37
CA ASN A 11 5.00 7.09 22.87
C ASN A 11 3.94 7.40 21.81
N LEU A 12 4.29 7.36 20.51
CA LEU A 12 3.26 7.48 19.47
C LEU A 12 2.25 6.32 19.61
N PRO A 13 0.95 6.61 19.57
CA PRO A 13 -0.05 5.56 19.51
C PRO A 13 0.14 4.77 18.21
N LEU A 14 -0.05 3.45 18.30
CA LEU A 14 -0.09 2.58 17.13
C LEU A 14 -1.10 3.11 16.12
N LYS A 15 -0.67 3.23 14.86
CA LYS A 15 -1.55 3.58 13.76
C LYS A 15 -2.53 2.43 13.49
N CYS A 16 -3.82 2.74 13.46
CA CYS A 16 -4.88 1.76 13.18
C CYS A 16 -5.53 2.06 11.83
N CYS A 17 -6.05 1.02 11.18
CA CYS A 17 -6.80 1.13 9.94
C CYS A 17 -8.19 1.72 10.19
N ASP A 18 -8.57 2.77 9.44
CA ASP A 18 -9.90 3.39 9.56
C ASP A 18 -11.05 2.45 9.20
N THR A 19 -10.78 1.42 8.38
CA THR A 19 -11.82 0.52 7.86
C THR A 19 -12.04 -0.70 8.75
N CYS A 20 -10.97 -1.31 9.26
CA CYS A 20 -11.07 -2.56 10.02
C CYS A 20 -10.54 -2.45 11.46
N GLY A 21 -9.92 -1.33 11.84
CA GLY A 21 -9.38 -1.11 13.18
C GLY A 21 -8.10 -1.91 13.49
N SER A 22 -7.57 -2.69 12.55
CA SER A 22 -6.33 -3.45 12.76
C SER A 22 -5.13 -2.50 12.86
N ALA A 23 -4.15 -2.84 13.69
CA ALA A 23 -2.87 -2.15 13.71
C ALA A 23 -2.22 -2.20 12.30
N ILE A 24 -1.78 -1.06 11.81
CA ILE A 24 -1.02 -0.91 10.58
C ILE A 24 0.46 -0.96 10.95
N GLU A 25 1.20 -1.85 10.31
CA GLU A 25 2.65 -1.85 10.40
C GLU A 25 3.19 -0.57 9.74
N GLU A 26 3.80 0.30 10.54
CA GLU A 26 4.33 1.56 10.05
C GLU A 26 5.64 1.32 9.31
N MET A 27 5.61 1.52 7.99
CA MET A 27 6.79 1.62 7.15
C MET A 27 7.11 3.09 6.91
N ALA A 28 8.38 3.41 6.63
CA ALA A 28 8.84 4.80 6.43
C ALA A 28 8.03 5.60 5.40
N ASP A 29 7.43 4.92 4.41
CA ASP A 29 6.66 5.54 3.33
C ASP A 29 5.13 5.42 3.50
N CYS A 30 4.64 4.93 4.65
CA CYS A 30 3.22 4.64 4.84
C CYS A 30 2.41 5.86 5.31
N TYR A 31 2.00 6.71 4.36
CA TYR A 31 1.13 7.85 4.64
C TYR A 31 -0.38 7.52 4.66
N SER A 32 -0.79 6.29 4.36
CA SER A 32 -2.22 5.92 4.27
C SER A 32 -2.80 5.46 5.60
N SER A 33 -4.06 5.83 5.91
CA SER A 33 -4.80 5.35 7.09
C SER A 33 -5.57 4.05 6.85
N THR A 34 -5.46 3.45 5.67
CA THR A 34 -6.10 2.18 5.31
C THR A 34 -5.04 1.10 5.11
N CYS A 35 -5.21 -0.07 5.72
CA CYS A 35 -4.29 -1.19 5.58
C CYS A 35 -4.34 -1.79 4.17
N THR A 36 -3.29 -2.52 3.79
CA THR A 36 -3.16 -3.17 2.47
C THR A 36 -4.30 -4.14 2.18
N SER A 37 -4.75 -4.88 3.19
CA SER A 37 -5.89 -5.80 3.12
C SER A 37 -7.19 -5.08 2.74
N CYS A 38 -7.50 -3.95 3.39
CA CYS A 38 -8.70 -3.17 3.11
C CYS A 38 -8.59 -2.37 1.80
N ARG A 39 -7.38 -1.96 1.43
CA ARG A 39 -7.12 -1.23 0.19
C ARG A 39 -7.19 -2.13 -1.05
N GLY A 40 -7.24 -3.46 -0.86
CA GLY A 40 -7.30 -4.42 -1.97
C GLY A 40 -6.04 -4.44 -2.83
N LEU A 41 -4.92 -3.92 -2.31
CA LEU A 41 -3.64 -3.97 -3.00
C LEU A 41 -3.04 -5.35 -2.76
N THR A 42 -3.37 -6.31 -3.62
CA THR A 42 -2.52 -7.46 -3.84
C THR A 42 -1.25 -6.96 -4.54
N PHE A 43 -0.08 -7.36 -4.03
CA PHE A 43 1.22 -7.09 -4.68
C PHE A 43 1.20 -7.73 -6.08
N TYR A 44 0.81 -6.93 -7.08
CA TYR A 44 0.64 -7.24 -8.50
C TYR A 44 -0.55 -8.14 -8.90
N PRO A 45 -1.36 -7.74 -9.91
CA PRO A 45 -1.74 -8.69 -10.93
C PRO A 45 -0.50 -8.99 -11.78
N LEU A 46 0.21 -10.09 -11.49
CA LEU A 46 1.13 -10.66 -12.47
C LEU A 46 0.28 -11.36 -13.54
N SER A 47 -0.06 -10.66 -14.63
CA SER A 47 -0.22 -11.17 -16.02
C SER A 47 -0.99 -10.17 -16.92
N PRO A 48 -0.83 -10.21 -18.26
CA PRO A 48 0.21 -9.56 -19.04
C PRO A 48 -0.37 -8.45 -19.94
N LEU A 49 0.44 -7.47 -20.34
CA LEU A 49 0.23 -6.51 -21.45
C LEU A 49 -1.07 -6.69 -22.28
N THR A 50 -2.22 -6.20 -21.80
CA THR A 50 -3.41 -5.98 -22.64
C THR A 50 -3.30 -4.62 -23.35
N ARG A 51 -2.20 -4.44 -24.09
CA ARG A 51 -2.03 -3.30 -25.01
C ARG A 51 -1.41 -3.75 -26.33
N SER A 52 -2.04 -4.73 -26.98
CA SER A 52 -2.04 -4.77 -28.45
C SER A 52 -3.26 -5.56 -28.94
N LEU A 53 -4.42 -4.91 -28.95
CA LEU A 53 -5.46 -5.19 -29.94
C LEU A 53 -5.32 -4.13 -31.03
N ALA A 54 -4.25 -4.18 -31.84
CA ALA A 54 -4.18 -3.57 -33.16
C ALA A 54 -2.84 -3.92 -33.86
N ASP A 55 -2.65 -5.18 -34.27
CA ASP A 55 -1.94 -5.44 -35.53
C ASP A 55 -2.32 -6.84 -36.07
N PRO A 56 -3.06 -6.95 -37.18
CA PRO A 56 -3.30 -8.21 -37.86
C PRO A 56 -2.26 -8.47 -38.95
N THR A 57 -0.95 -8.29 -38.71
CA THR A 57 0.10 -8.70 -39.67
C THR A 57 1.42 -9.11 -39.02
N TYR A 58 1.56 -10.37 -38.58
CA TYR A 58 2.85 -11.11 -38.56
C TYR A 58 2.62 -12.57 -38.12
N SER A 59 1.99 -13.37 -39.00
CA SER A 59 2.64 -14.45 -39.77
C SER A 59 3.15 -15.62 -38.94
N SER A 60 2.38 -16.71 -39.06
CA SER A 60 2.87 -18.07 -39.10
C SER A 60 3.97 -18.20 -40.16
N GLU A 61 5.12 -18.75 -39.79
CA GLU A 61 6.00 -19.63 -40.56
C GLU A 61 7.01 -20.29 -39.61
#